data_AF-A0A3M1FHE6-F1
#
_entry.id   AF-A0A3M1FHE6-F1
#
_cell.length_a   1.000
_cell.length_b   1.000
_cell.length_c   1.000
_cell.angle_alpha   90.00
_cell.angle_beta   90.00
_cell.angle_gamma   90.00
#
_symmetry.space_group_name_H-M   'P 1'
#
loop_
_entity.id
_entity.type
_entity.pdbx_description
1 polymer ?
#
loop_
_entity_poly.entity_id
_entity_poly.type
_entity_poly.pdbx_seq_one_letter_code
_entity_poly.pdbx_strand_id
1 'polypeptide(L)'
;MHLFVFVIGALGLFFGGGSEGTAQGEGPCLQRCKRFAYQAYRECLAQGGEQRHCRALAHEVFNRCVEENCQPQEPTCEERCEAHANEVYDDCIANGGSEDACRQRAAAALDQCLQ
;
A
#
# COMPACT_ATOMS: atom_id res chain seq x y z
N MET A 1 59.37 30.08 -15.60
CA MET A 1 58.36 31.15 -15.56
C MET A 1 56.99 30.51 -15.78
N HIS A 2 56.22 30.48 -14.69
CA HIS A 2 54.78 30.18 -14.52
C HIS A 2 54.11 28.96 -15.17
N LEU A 3 54.16 27.87 -14.40
CA LEU A 3 53.07 26.90 -14.24
C LEU A 3 51.87 27.63 -13.57
N PHE A 4 50.81 27.99 -14.30
CA PHE A 4 49.45 28.30 -13.81
C PHE A 4 48.61 28.85 -14.98
N VAL A 5 47.84 28.01 -15.68
CA VAL A 5 46.61 28.46 -16.36
C VAL A 5 45.52 27.42 -16.13
N PHE A 6 44.51 27.89 -15.42
CA PHE A 6 43.27 27.24 -15.02
C PHE A 6 42.50 26.66 -16.23
N VAL A 7 42.06 25.40 -16.10
CA VAL A 7 40.91 24.88 -16.85
C VAL A 7 39.97 24.22 -15.84
N ILE A 8 39.32 25.07 -15.03
CA ILE A 8 38.09 24.71 -14.31
C ILE A 8 36.96 25.35 -15.12
N GLY A 9 36.23 24.55 -15.89
CA GLY A 9 35.16 25.03 -16.77
C GLY A 9 34.08 23.97 -16.95
N ALA A 10 32.82 24.40 -16.80
CA ALA A 10 31.56 23.64 -16.78
C ALA A 10 31.30 22.94 -15.44
N LEU A 11 30.67 23.57 -14.44
CA LEU A 11 29.28 24.07 -14.47
C LEU A 11 28.33 23.11 -15.22
N GLY A 12 28.35 21.84 -14.79
CA GLY A 12 27.36 20.83 -15.14
C GLY A 12 26.13 20.95 -14.25
N LEU A 13 25.07 21.48 -14.86
CA LEU A 13 23.69 21.45 -14.41
C LEU A 13 23.22 19.99 -14.18
N PHE A 14 22.83 19.66 -12.96
CA PHE A 14 21.83 18.63 -12.65
C PHE A 14 21.04 19.17 -11.45
N PHE A 15 20.16 20.15 -11.65
CA PHE A 15 18.74 19.96 -11.96
C PHE A 15 18.16 18.68 -11.35
N GLY A 16 17.23 18.92 -10.41
CA GLY A 16 16.61 17.92 -9.58
C GLY A 16 15.90 16.83 -10.36
N GLY A 17 16.12 15.59 -9.93
CA GLY A 17 15.17 14.52 -10.14
C GLY A 17 14.07 14.67 -9.11
N GLY A 18 12.99 15.33 -9.49
CA GLY A 18 11.77 15.39 -8.71
C GLY A 18 11.30 13.98 -8.36
N SER A 19 11.13 13.70 -7.07
CA SER A 19 10.22 12.67 -6.60
C SER A 19 8.79 13.19 -6.77
N GLU A 20 8.38 13.37 -8.02
CA GLU A 20 7.04 13.78 -8.40
C GLU A 20 6.21 12.55 -8.72
N GLY A 21 5.20 12.32 -7.87
CA GLY A 21 4.02 11.58 -8.22
C GLY A 21 4.10 10.08 -8.00
N THR A 22 3.67 9.64 -6.81
CA THR A 22 2.85 8.44 -6.79
C THR A 22 1.48 8.81 -6.26
N ALA A 23 0.49 8.63 -7.13
CA ALA A 23 -0.88 8.47 -6.73
C ALA A 23 -0.93 7.38 -5.64
N GLN A 24 -1.07 7.88 -4.42
CA GLN A 24 -1.83 7.32 -3.30
C GLN A 24 -2.30 5.87 -3.50
N GLY A 25 -1.76 4.96 -2.70
CA GLY A 25 -2.52 3.81 -2.22
C GLY A 25 -1.91 2.43 -2.39
N GLU A 26 -0.88 2.24 -3.22
CA GLU A 26 -0.47 0.87 -3.59
C GLU A 26 1.03 0.63 -3.51
N GLY A 27 1.42 -0.23 -2.56
CA GLY A 27 2.81 -0.66 -2.37
C GLY A 27 3.43 -1.30 -3.62
N PRO A 28 4.76 -1.54 -3.62
CA PRO A 28 5.51 -1.99 -4.80
C PRO A 28 5.01 -3.33 -5.37
N CYS A 29 4.38 -4.19 -4.56
CA CYS A 29 3.77 -5.42 -5.05
C CYS A 29 2.50 -5.16 -5.87
N LEU A 30 1.57 -4.37 -5.34
CA LEU A 30 0.30 -4.03 -6.01
C LEU A 30 0.56 -3.34 -7.36
N GLN A 31 1.57 -2.47 -7.41
CA GLN A 31 2.00 -1.84 -8.66
C GLN A 31 2.51 -2.83 -9.72
N ARG A 32 3.21 -3.90 -9.31
CA ARG A 32 3.60 -4.98 -10.25
C ARG A 32 2.36 -5.72 -10.76
N CYS A 33 1.44 -6.11 -9.88
CA CYS A 33 0.23 -6.83 -10.26
C CYS A 33 -0.67 -6.00 -11.18
N LYS A 34 -0.77 -4.68 -10.98
CA LYS A 34 -1.47 -3.79 -11.92
C LYS A 34 -0.89 -3.82 -13.32
N ARG A 35 0.44 -3.75 -13.45
CA ARG A 35 1.10 -3.82 -14.76
C ARG A 35 0.83 -5.14 -15.45
N PHE A 36 0.85 -6.24 -14.70
CA PHE A 36 0.55 -7.58 -15.22
C PHE A 36 -0.91 -7.69 -15.70
N ALA A 37 -1.87 -7.26 -14.89
CA ALA A 37 -3.28 -7.20 -15.24
C ALA A 37 -3.56 -6.33 -16.48
N TYR A 38 -2.86 -5.19 -16.58
CA TYR A 38 -2.97 -4.30 -17.74
C TYR A 38 -2.41 -4.92 -19.03
N GLN A 39 -1.34 -5.72 -18.94
CA GLN A 39 -0.84 -6.48 -20.09
C GLN A 39 -1.88 -7.50 -20.56
N ALA A 40 -2.46 -8.29 -19.65
CA ALA A 40 -3.53 -9.23 -19.98
C ALA A 40 -4.76 -8.54 -20.62
N TYR A 41 -5.16 -7.37 -20.11
CA TYR A 41 -6.22 -6.56 -20.70
C TYR A 41 -5.92 -6.20 -22.17
N ARG A 42 -4.72 -5.69 -22.42
CA ARG A 42 -4.29 -5.27 -23.76
C ARG A 42 -4.22 -6.44 -24.74
N GLU A 43 -3.71 -7.58 -24.30
CA GLU A 43 -3.63 -8.80 -25.10
C GLU A 43 -5.03 -9.32 -25.46
N CYS A 44 -5.96 -9.32 -24.50
CA CYS A 44 -7.35 -9.70 -24.74
C CYS A 44 -8.01 -8.80 -25.80
N LEU A 45 -7.82 -7.48 -25.71
CA LEU A 45 -8.33 -6.56 -26.74
C LEU A 45 -7.68 -6.78 -28.11
N ALA A 46 -6.38 -7.05 -28.15
CA ALA A 46 -5.65 -7.32 -29.39
C ALA A 46 -6.13 -8.60 -30.09
N GLN A 47 -6.67 -9.57 -29.32
CA GLN A 47 -7.30 -10.78 -29.85
C GLN A 47 -8.76 -10.58 -30.28
N GLY A 48 -9.29 -9.35 -30.19
CA GLY A 48 -10.66 -9.03 -30.55
C GLY A 48 -11.67 -9.26 -29.42
N GLY A 49 -11.19 -9.42 -28.17
CA GLY A 49 -12.05 -9.54 -27.00
C GLY A 49 -12.89 -8.29 -26.76
N GLU A 50 -14.10 -8.48 -26.25
CA GLU A 50 -14.99 -7.38 -25.88
C GLU A 50 -14.49 -6.67 -24.61
N GLN A 51 -14.68 -5.34 -24.54
CA GLN A 51 -14.07 -4.50 -23.51
C GLN A 51 -14.44 -4.91 -22.08
N ARG A 52 -15.72 -5.22 -21.83
CA ARG A 52 -16.20 -5.69 -20.52
C ARG A 52 -15.57 -7.02 -20.14
N HIS A 53 -15.48 -7.95 -21.09
CA HIS A 53 -14.82 -9.24 -20.87
C HIS A 53 -13.34 -9.05 -20.53
N CYS A 54 -12.60 -8.27 -21.32
CA CYS A 54 -11.17 -8.03 -21.06
C CYS A 54 -10.94 -7.31 -19.72
N ARG A 55 -11.84 -6.40 -19.33
CA ARG A 55 -11.78 -5.74 -18.01
C ARG A 55 -11.98 -6.74 -16.87
N ALA A 56 -12.93 -7.67 -17.01
CA ALA A 56 -13.16 -8.72 -16.03
C ALA A 56 -11.93 -9.64 -15.90
N LEU A 57 -11.34 -10.04 -17.03
CA LEU A 57 -10.10 -10.82 -17.07
C LEU A 57 -8.95 -10.09 -16.33
N ALA A 58 -8.74 -8.82 -16.63
CA ALA A 58 -7.69 -8.03 -15.99
C ALA A 58 -7.86 -7.96 -14.47
N HIS A 59 -9.11 -7.81 -14.00
CA HIS A 59 -9.42 -7.82 -12.57
C HIS A 59 -9.11 -9.17 -11.91
N GLU A 60 -9.46 -10.28 -12.58
CA GLU A 60 -9.14 -11.62 -12.10
C GLU A 60 -7.63 -11.86 -12.02
N VAL A 61 -6.89 -11.46 -13.07
CA VAL A 61 -5.43 -11.56 -13.13
C VAL A 61 -4.77 -10.72 -12.03
N PHE A 62 -5.28 -9.52 -11.77
CA PHE A 62 -4.81 -8.67 -10.67
C PHE A 62 -4.99 -9.37 -9.32
N ASN A 63 -6.22 -9.81 -9.00
CA ASN A 63 -6.53 -10.43 -7.71
C ASN A 63 -5.67 -11.67 -7.45
N ARG A 64 -5.53 -12.53 -8.47
CA ARG A 64 -4.70 -13.73 -8.37
C ARG A 64 -3.23 -13.39 -8.14
N CYS A 65 -2.70 -12.41 -8.87
CA CYS A 65 -1.33 -11.94 -8.66
C CYS A 65 -1.12 -11.45 -7.23
N VAL A 66 -2.07 -10.68 -6.68
CA VAL A 66 -1.99 -10.18 -5.31
C VAL A 66 -2.02 -11.32 -4.32
N GLU A 67 -2.96 -12.25 -4.44
CA GLU A 67 -3.07 -13.42 -3.56
C GLU A 67 -1.82 -14.29 -3.56
N GLU A 68 -1.24 -14.54 -4.73
CA GLU A 68 -0.08 -15.44 -4.88
C GLU A 68 1.26 -14.77 -4.56
N ASN A 69 1.40 -13.47 -4.85
CA ASN A 69 2.72 -12.80 -4.87
C ASN A 69 2.85 -11.64 -3.90
N CYS A 70 1.74 -11.11 -3.40
CA CYS A 70 1.76 -10.08 -2.37
C CYS A 70 1.51 -10.76 -1.03
N GLN A 71 2.56 -10.87 -0.23
CA GLN A 71 2.38 -11.21 1.17
C GLN A 71 1.41 -10.18 1.77
N PRO A 72 0.37 -10.61 2.51
CA PRO A 72 -0.35 -9.69 3.36
C PRO A 72 0.70 -9.01 4.24
N GLN A 73 0.74 -7.68 4.23
CA GLN A 73 1.65 -6.98 5.13
C GLN A 73 1.29 -7.44 6.54
N GLU A 74 2.30 -7.87 7.31
CA GLU A 74 2.04 -8.17 8.71
C GLU A 74 1.48 -6.90 9.34
N PRO A 75 0.36 -7.01 10.08
CA PRO A 75 -0.25 -5.85 10.71
C PRO A 75 0.80 -5.19 11.60
N THR A 76 0.85 -3.86 11.53
CA THR A 76 1.69 -3.03 12.38
C THR A 76 1.37 -3.26 13.86
N CYS A 77 2.25 -2.79 14.75
CA CYS A 77 1.96 -2.83 16.18
C CYS A 77 0.64 -2.12 16.49
N GLU A 78 0.43 -0.96 15.88
CA GLU A 78 -0.81 -0.17 15.99
C GLU A 78 -2.04 -0.99 15.61
N GLU A 79 -2.05 -1.57 14.40
CA GLU A 79 -3.19 -2.33 13.89
C GLU A 79 -3.50 -3.57 14.76
N ARG A 80 -2.46 -4.24 15.29
CA ARG A 80 -2.65 -5.35 16.23
C ARG A 80 -3.25 -4.88 17.55
N CYS A 81 -2.81 -3.74 18.07
CA CYS A 81 -3.33 -3.18 19.30
C CYS A 81 -4.77 -2.67 19.15
N GLU A 82 -5.11 -2.07 18.01
CA GLU A 82 -6.49 -1.70 17.67
C GLU A 82 -7.39 -2.93 17.57
N ALA A 83 -6.94 -3.99 16.90
CA ALA A 83 -7.67 -5.25 16.84
C ALA A 83 -7.92 -5.82 18.25
N HIS A 84 -6.89 -5.84 19.10
CA HIS A 84 -7.03 -6.26 20.49
C HIS A 84 -8.03 -5.40 21.28
N ALA A 85 -7.99 -4.08 21.13
CA ALA A 85 -8.94 -3.17 21.77
C ALA A 85 -10.38 -3.43 21.32
N ASN A 86 -10.58 -3.73 20.03
CA ASN A 86 -11.90 -4.11 19.49
C ASN A 86 -12.38 -5.45 20.06
N GLU A 87 -11.51 -6.45 20.21
CA GLU A 87 -11.84 -7.71 20.88
C GLU A 87 -12.30 -7.46 22.33
N VAL A 88 -11.58 -6.61 23.08
CA VAL A 88 -11.97 -6.22 24.45
C VAL A 88 -13.33 -5.51 24.48
N TYR A 89 -13.62 -4.67 23.48
CA TYR A 89 -14.91 -4.02 23.35
C TYR A 89 -16.03 -5.04 23.12
N ASP A 90 -15.86 -5.91 22.13
CA ASP A 90 -16.86 -6.91 21.71
C ASP A 90 -17.15 -7.89 22.86
N ASP A 91 -16.11 -8.37 23.54
CA ASP A 91 -16.24 -9.20 24.73
C ASP A 91 -17.00 -8.48 25.84
N CYS A 92 -16.71 -7.20 26.07
CA CYS A 92 -17.42 -6.41 27.08
C CYS A 92 -18.91 -6.26 26.79
N ILE A 93 -19.28 -5.99 25.52
CA ILE A 93 -20.68 -5.89 25.09
C ILE A 93 -21.37 -7.25 25.19
N ALA A 94 -20.72 -8.33 24.75
CA ALA A 94 -21.25 -9.68 24.84
C ALA A 94 -21.54 -10.10 26.29
N ASN A 95 -20.76 -9.59 27.25
CA ASN A 95 -20.97 -9.79 28.68
C ASN A 95 -21.99 -8.82 29.32
N GLY A 96 -22.71 -8.03 28.51
CA GLY A 96 -23.76 -7.12 28.98
C GLY A 96 -23.25 -5.79 29.54
N GLY A 97 -22.01 -5.41 29.22
CA GLY A 97 -21.49 -4.08 29.53
C GLY A 97 -22.24 -2.97 28.78
N SER A 98 -22.25 -1.76 29.35
CA SER A 98 -22.75 -0.59 28.64
C SER A 98 -21.73 -0.13 27.59
N GLU A 99 -22.22 0.46 26.52
CA GLU A 99 -21.40 0.97 25.41
C GLU A 99 -20.30 1.93 25.89
N ASP A 100 -20.64 2.86 26.79
CA ASP A 100 -19.68 3.80 27.37
C ASP A 100 -18.59 3.12 28.20
N ALA A 101 -18.96 2.12 29.01
CA ALA A 101 -18.00 1.39 29.83
C ALA A 101 -17.08 0.52 28.95
N CYS A 102 -17.62 -0.10 27.90
CA CYS A 102 -16.85 -0.92 26.98
C CYS A 102 -15.89 -0.09 26.13
N ARG A 103 -16.30 1.10 25.67
CA ARG A 103 -15.41 2.05 24.98
C ARG A 103 -14.21 2.44 25.85
N GLN A 104 -14.45 2.75 27.13
CA GLN A 104 -13.37 3.11 28.06
C GLN A 104 -12.38 1.95 28.27
N ARG A 105 -12.88 0.71 28.37
CA ARG A 105 -12.03 -0.48 28.50
C ARG A 105 -11.20 -0.74 27.26
N ALA A 106 -11.80 -0.65 26.08
CA ALA A 106 -11.10 -0.79 24.81
C ALA A 106 -10.01 0.27 24.63
N ALA A 107 -10.32 1.54 24.95
CA ALA A 107 -9.34 2.62 24.89
C ALA A 107 -8.16 2.40 25.85
N ALA A 108 -8.42 1.90 27.07
CA ALA A 108 -7.36 1.56 28.02
C ALA A 108 -6.51 0.39 27.53
N ALA A 109 -7.13 -0.63 26.92
CA ALA A 109 -6.40 -1.78 26.35
C ALA A 109 -5.52 -1.35 25.16
N LEU A 110 -6.01 -0.43 24.31
CA LEU A 110 -5.22 0.17 23.24
C LEU A 110 -4.01 0.92 23.79
N ASP A 111 -4.22 1.85 24.72
CA ASP A 111 -3.15 2.63 25.33
C ASP A 111 -2.08 1.73 25.98
N GLN A 112 -2.50 0.71 26.73
CA GLN A 112 -1.58 -0.25 27.34
C GLN A 112 -0.80 -1.09 26.32
N CYS A 113 -1.40 -1.41 25.17
CA CYS A 113 -0.74 -2.20 24.13
C CYS A 113 0.30 -1.39 23.34
N LEU A 114 0.08 -0.08 23.20
CA LEU A 114 0.96 0.83 22.46
C LEU A 114 2.16 1.36 23.27
N GLN A 115 2.19 1.14 24.59
CA GLN A 115 3.30 1.51 25.49
C GLN A 115 4.51 0.59 25.34
#